data_AF-A0A932KPR1-F1
#
_entry.id   AF-A0A932KPR1-F1
#
_cell.length_a   1.000
_cell.length_b   1.000
_cell.length_c   1.000
_cell.angle_alpha   90.00
_cell.angle_beta   90.00
_cell.angle_gamma   90.00
#
_symmetry.space_group_name_H-M   'P 1'
#
loop_
_entity.id
_entity.type
_entity.pdbx_description
1 polymer ?
#
loop_
_entity_poly.entity_id
_entity_poly.type
_entity_poly.pdbx_seq_one_letter_code
_entity_poly.pdbx_strand_id
1 'polypeptide(L)'
;MRTTLDIDEDVLVAVKELARRQNLSAGQVVSQMLRKALTGQAGQSTAPEDAGSGAQTVAGFRPFRAGKAVVTNDAVNRLREAEGL
;
A
#
# COMPACT_ATOMS: atom_id res chain seq x y z
N MET A 1 6.08 -15.27 17.03
CA MET A 1 6.03 -15.00 18.49
C MET A 1 4.72 -14.33 18.81
N ARG A 2 4.21 -14.48 20.04
CA ARG A 2 2.95 -13.89 20.49
C ARG A 2 3.29 -12.71 21.40
N THR A 3 3.03 -11.51 20.92
CA THR A 3 3.38 -10.23 21.58
C THR A 3 2.11 -9.40 21.65
N THR A 4 1.91 -8.69 22.75
CA THR A 4 0.83 -7.70 22.89
C THR A 4 1.40 -6.34 22.51
N LEU A 5 0.74 -5.67 21.56
CA LEU A 5 1.11 -4.34 21.08
C LEU A 5 -0.12 -3.44 21.25
N ASP A 6 0.10 -2.21 21.70
CA ASP A 6 -0.93 -1.18 21.66
C ASP A 6 -0.97 -0.57 20.25
N ILE A 7 -2.16 -0.45 19.66
CA ILE A 7 -2.36 0.00 18.28
C ILE A 7 -3.65 0.79 18.19
N ASP A 8 -3.60 1.88 17.44
CA ASP A 8 -4.78 2.71 17.18
C ASP A 8 -5.88 1.92 16.45
N GLU A 9 -7.14 2.27 16.73
CA GLU A 9 -8.31 1.55 16.20
C GLU A 9 -8.41 1.65 14.66
N ASP A 10 -8.04 2.79 14.09
CA ASP A 10 -8.03 2.99 12.64
C ASP A 10 -7.01 2.09 11.93
N VAL A 11 -5.82 1.92 12.52
CA VAL A 11 -4.78 0.99 12.05
C VAL A 11 -5.28 -0.45 12.15
N LEU A 12 -5.93 -0.83 13.27
CA LEU A 12 -6.47 -2.17 13.45
C LEU A 12 -7.54 -2.50 12.41
N VAL A 13 -8.43 -1.56 12.10
CA VAL A 13 -9.45 -1.71 11.04
C VAL A 13 -8.79 -1.91 9.68
N ALA A 14 -7.82 -1.06 9.32
CA ALA A 14 -7.10 -1.16 8.05
C ALA A 14 -6.38 -2.51 7.88
N VAL A 15 -5.73 -2.97 8.95
CA VAL A 15 -5.07 -4.29 8.98
C VAL A 15 -6.07 -5.42 8.77
N LYS A 16 -7.23 -5.38 9.44
CA LYS A 16 -8.26 -6.43 9.30
C LYS A 16 -8.81 -6.51 7.88
N GLU A 17 -9.04 -5.38 7.22
CA GLU A 17 -9.42 -5.37 5.82
C GLU A 17 -8.36 -6.01 4.93
N LEU A 18 -7.09 -5.63 5.13
CA LEU A 18 -5.99 -6.14 4.34
C LEU A 18 -5.78 -7.66 4.55
N ALA A 19 -5.93 -8.11 5.79
CA ALA A 19 -5.88 -9.51 6.18
C ALA A 19 -6.96 -10.34 5.48
N ARG A 20 -8.19 -9.81 5.40
CA ARG A 20 -9.29 -10.45 4.67
C ARG A 20 -9.00 -10.57 3.17
N ARG A 21 -8.40 -9.55 2.55
CA ARG A 21 -8.02 -9.57 1.12
C ARG A 21 -6.94 -10.60 0.82
N GLN A 22 -5.99 -10.79 1.74
CA GLN A 22 -4.85 -11.70 1.57
C GLN A 22 -5.10 -13.11 2.10
N ASN A 23 -6.26 -13.39 2.70
CA ASN A 23 -6.55 -14.64 3.44
C ASN A 23 -5.49 -14.96 4.51
N LEU A 24 -5.00 -13.93 5.19
CA LEU A 24 -4.03 -14.05 6.29
C LEU A 24 -4.68 -13.57 7.59
N SER A 25 -4.06 -13.92 8.73
CA SER A 25 -4.47 -13.34 10.01
C SER A 25 -3.97 -11.90 10.17
N ALA A 26 -4.71 -11.08 10.92
CA ALA A 26 -4.31 -9.69 11.22
C ALA A 26 -2.89 -9.63 11.82
N GLY A 27 -2.55 -10.53 12.74
CA GLY A 27 -1.21 -10.60 13.35
C GLY A 27 -0.10 -10.95 12.35
N GLN A 28 -0.38 -11.79 11.34
CA GLN A 28 0.59 -12.09 10.27
C GLN A 28 0.83 -10.88 9.37
N VAL A 29 -0.24 -10.14 9.01
CA VAL A 29 -0.12 -8.92 8.21
C VAL A 29 0.69 -7.85 8.94
N VAL A 30 0.39 -7.61 10.23
CA VAL A 30 1.13 -6.68 11.08
C VAL A 30 2.60 -7.08 11.20
N SER A 31 2.88 -8.37 11.44
CA SER A 31 4.26 -8.87 11.53
C SER A 31 5.04 -8.68 10.23
N GLN A 32 4.41 -8.90 9.07
CA GLN A 32 5.03 -8.64 7.77
C GLN A 32 5.27 -7.14 7.53
N MET A 33 4.31 -6.28 7.85
CA MET A 33 4.47 -4.82 7.73
C MET A 33 5.59 -4.29 8.63
N LEU A 34 5.63 -4.70 9.90
CA LEU A 34 6.72 -4.35 10.82
C LEU A 34 8.06 -4.84 10.30
N ARG A 35 8.12 -6.08 9.78
CA ARG A 35 9.35 -6.62 9.20
C ARG A 35 9.83 -5.76 8.04
N LYS A 36 8.95 -5.43 7.10
CA LYS A 36 9.26 -4.55 5.96
C LYS A 36 9.73 -3.17 6.42
N ALA A 37 9.10 -2.58 7.43
CA ALA A 37 9.51 -1.31 7.99
C ALA A 37 10.92 -1.36 8.61
N LEU A 38 11.19 -2.40 9.42
CA LEU A 38 12.47 -2.56 10.10
C LEU A 38 13.62 -2.99 9.17
N THR A 39 13.34 -3.70 8.08
CA THR A 39 14.34 -4.07 7.08
C THR A 39 14.57 -2.97 6.04
N GLY A 40 13.98 -1.77 6.21
CA GLY A 40 14.07 -0.67 5.25
C GLY A 40 13.30 -0.94 3.95
N GLN A 41 12.56 -2.04 3.86
CA GLN A 41 11.75 -2.41 2.71
C GLN A 41 10.36 -1.77 2.69
N ALA A 42 10.00 -0.96 3.69
CA ALA A 42 8.76 -0.18 3.65
C ALA A 42 8.79 0.94 2.59
N GLY A 43 9.99 1.38 2.17
CA GLY A 43 10.18 2.17 0.95
C GLY A 43 10.17 1.31 -0.32
N GLN A 44 10.55 0.04 -0.19
CA GLN A 44 10.49 -0.99 -1.23
C GLN A 44 9.11 -1.67 -1.25
N SER A 45 8.04 -0.87 -1.31
CA SER A 45 7.07 -1.20 -2.35
C SER A 45 7.89 -1.37 -3.63
N THR A 46 7.63 -2.40 -4.42
CA THR A 46 8.26 -2.62 -5.73
C THR A 46 7.89 -1.48 -6.71
N ALA A 47 8.21 -0.23 -6.36
CA ALA A 47 8.64 0.78 -7.27
C ALA A 47 10.15 0.58 -7.38
N PRO A 48 10.71 0.43 -8.58
CA PRO A 48 12.15 0.52 -8.76
C PRO A 48 12.59 1.86 -8.15
N GLU A 49 13.40 1.80 -7.09
CA GLU A 49 14.06 2.98 -6.53
C GLU A 49 15.01 3.50 -7.62
N ASP A 50 14.63 4.65 -8.17
CA ASP A 50 15.47 5.66 -8.80
C ASP A 50 16.78 5.15 -9.44
N ALA A 51 16.69 4.59 -10.66
CA ALA A 51 17.75 4.83 -11.61
C ALA A 51 17.57 6.26 -12.12
N GLY A 52 18.27 7.19 -11.49
CA GLY A 52 18.42 8.54 -12.00
C GLY A 52 18.76 8.50 -13.49
N SER A 53 18.15 9.41 -14.25
CA SER A 53 18.28 9.54 -15.70
C SER A 53 17.61 8.45 -16.55
N GLY A 54 16.29 8.56 -16.66
CA GLY A 54 15.51 7.94 -17.74
C GLY A 54 14.38 7.09 -17.21
N ALA A 55 13.19 7.71 -17.03
CA ALA A 55 11.95 6.95 -16.91
C ALA A 55 11.89 5.96 -18.08
N GLN A 56 12.09 4.66 -17.80
CA GLN A 56 11.98 3.62 -18.80
C GLN A 56 10.59 3.73 -19.40
N THR A 57 10.53 4.06 -20.68
CA THR A 57 9.28 4.08 -21.44
C THR A 57 8.77 2.65 -21.49
N VAL A 58 7.80 2.33 -20.64
CA VAL A 58 7.11 1.04 -20.70
C VAL A 58 6.15 1.12 -21.87
N ALA A 59 6.40 0.32 -22.92
CA ALA A 59 5.57 0.27 -24.12
C ALA A 59 5.31 1.64 -24.81
N GLY A 60 6.29 2.56 -24.74
CA GLY A 60 6.18 3.90 -25.34
C GLY A 60 5.47 4.95 -24.48
N PHE A 61 5.00 4.59 -23.28
CA PHE A 61 4.39 5.53 -22.35
C PHE A 61 5.38 6.02 -21.31
N ARG A 62 5.37 7.34 -21.04
CA ARG A 62 6.09 7.94 -19.91
C ARG A 62 5.17 7.97 -18.69
N PRO A 63 5.45 7.18 -17.64
CA PRO A 63 4.64 7.22 -16.44
C PRO A 63 4.75 8.58 -15.75
N PHE A 64 3.65 9.01 -15.14
CA PHE A 64 3.63 10.21 -14.30
C PHE A 64 4.45 9.98 -13.03
N ARG A 65 5.05 11.05 -12.50
CA ARG A 65 5.69 11.00 -11.17
C ARG A 65 4.67 10.60 -10.11
N ALA A 66 5.09 9.81 -9.13
CA ALA A 66 4.23 9.42 -8.02
C ALA A 66 3.60 10.67 -7.36
N GLY A 67 2.26 10.73 -7.38
CA GLY A 67 1.51 11.80 -6.74
C GLY A 67 1.61 11.70 -5.21
N LYS A 68 1.49 12.85 -4.52
CA LYS A 68 1.52 12.92 -3.05
C LYS A 68 0.16 12.61 -2.40
N ALA A 69 -0.91 12.51 -3.19
CA ALA A 69 -2.25 12.27 -2.69
C ALA A 69 -2.47 10.78 -2.39
N VAL A 70 -2.94 10.48 -1.18
CA VAL A 70 -3.35 9.13 -0.79
C VAL A 70 -4.71 8.85 -1.42
N VAL A 71 -4.77 7.89 -2.34
CA VAL A 71 -6.01 7.48 -3.01
C VAL A 71 -6.57 6.22 -2.33
N THR A 72 -7.78 6.32 -1.77
CA THR A 72 -8.48 5.19 -1.14
C THR A 72 -9.46 4.55 -2.12
N ASN A 73 -9.79 3.27 -1.90
CA ASN A 73 -10.74 2.55 -2.77
C ASN A 73 -12.15 3.17 -2.73
N ASP A 74 -12.53 3.75 -1.59
CA ASP A 74 -13.78 4.48 -1.43
C ASP A 74 -13.82 5.75 -2.30
N ALA A 75 -12.71 6.51 -2.36
CA ALA A 75 -12.60 7.67 -3.24
C ALA A 75 -12.72 7.28 -4.72
N VAL A 76 -12.16 6.12 -5.10
CA VAL A 76 -12.30 5.60 -6.47
C VAL A 76 -13.74 5.21 -6.78
N ASN A 77 -14.43 4.52 -5.86
CA ASN A 77 -15.82 4.12 -6.06
C ASN A 77 -16.76 5.32 -6.20
N ARG A 78 -16.61 6.34 -5.35
CA ARG A 78 -17.39 7.59 -5.47
C ARG A 78 -17.18 8.27 -6.81
N LEU A 79 -15.95 8.28 -7.34
CA LEU A 79 -15.67 8.85 -8.65
C LEU A 79 -16.36 8.06 -9.77
N ARG A 80 -16.39 6.73 -9.69
CA ARG A 80 -17.07 5.89 -10.69
C ARG A 80 -18.58 6.09 -10.67
N GLU A 81 -19.16 6.18 -9.47
CA GLU A 81 -20.59 6.47 -9.29
C GLU A 81 -20.96 7.86 -9.85
N ALA A 82 -20.11 8.87 -9.61
CA ALA A 82 -20.32 10.23 -10.12
C ALA A 82 -20.24 10.31 -11.65
N GLU A 83 -19.33 9.55 -12.27
CA GLU A 83 -19.13 9.52 -13.73
C GLU A 83 -20.02 8.48 -14.44
N GLY A 84 -20.81 7.69 -13.69
CA GLY A 84 -21.75 6.71 -14.23
C GLY A 84 -21.10 5.46 -14.87
N LEU A 85 -19.94 5.01 -14.36
CA LEU A 85 -19.13 3.88 -14.87
C LEU A 85 -19.25 2.58 -14.07
#